data_AF-A0A1G2DDS8-F1
#
_entry.id   AF-A0A1G2DDS8-F1
#
_cell.length_a   1.000
_cell.length_b   1.000
_cell.length_c   1.000
_cell.angle_alpha   90.00
_cell.angle_beta   90.00
_cell.angle_gamma   90.00
#
_symmetry.space_group_name_H-M   'P 1'
#
loop_
_entity.id
_entity.type
_entity.pdbx_description
1 polymer ?
#
loop_
_entity_poly.entity_id
_entity_poly.type
_entity_poly.pdbx_seq_one_letter_code
_entity_poly.pdbx_strand_id
1 'polypeptide(L)' 'MFGPRKGTWWLKSETDPRWNCGGDGYVGGFVMPCECEQRLKELKREYGRPPKDLEWGYMKD' A
#
# COMPACT_ATOMS: atom_id res chain seq x y z
N MET A 1 -21.04 -11.21 1.19
CA MET A 1 -20.90 -9.74 1.28
C MET A 1 -19.40 -9.42 1.43
N PHE A 2 -18.71 -9.11 0.32
CA PHE A 2 -17.27 -8.81 0.33
C PHE A 2 -17.05 -7.30 0.44
N GLY A 3 -17.60 -6.69 1.50
CA GLY A 3 -17.34 -5.28 1.80
C GLY A 3 -15.94 -5.05 2.36
N PRO A 4 -15.42 -3.82 2.29
CA PRO A 4 -14.19 -3.45 2.98
C PRO A 4 -14.31 -3.73 4.48
N ARG A 5 -13.24 -4.26 5.07
CA ARG A 5 -13.09 -4.53 6.51
C ARG A 5 -11.86 -3.82 7.03
N LYS A 6 -11.77 -3.65 8.34
CA LYS A 6 -10.51 -3.22 8.93
C LYS A 6 -9.42 -4.25 8.66
N GLY A 7 -8.22 -3.77 8.43
CA GLY A 7 -7.04 -4.59 8.27
C GLY A 7 -5.82 -3.72 8.00
N THR A 8 -4.68 -4.37 7.85
CA THR A 8 -3.40 -3.71 7.60
C THR A 8 -3.03 -3.81 6.12
N TRP A 9 -2.49 -2.73 5.55
CA TRP A 9 -1.92 -2.69 4.21
C TRP A 9 -0.40 -2.49 4.25
N TRP A 10 0.28 -2.86 3.18
CA TRP A 10 1.72 -2.68 3.05
C TRP A 10 2.13 -2.34 1.61
N LEU A 11 3.25 -1.63 1.49
CA LEU A 11 4.05 -1.39 0.29
C LEU A 11 5.43 -2.00 0.53
N LYS A 12 5.97 -2.70 -0.47
CA LYS A 12 7.27 -3.35 -0.38
C LYS A 12 8.03 -3.29 -1.70
N SER A 13 9.30 -2.93 -1.65
CA SER A 13 10.28 -3.04 -2.72
C SER A 13 11.54 -3.69 -2.14
N GLU A 14 12.11 -4.63 -2.89
CA GLU A 14 13.38 -5.28 -2.55
C GLU A 14 14.57 -4.39 -2.95
N THR A 15 14.40 -3.60 -4.02
CA THR A 15 15.45 -2.74 -4.59
C THR A 15 15.53 -1.36 -3.94
N ASP A 16 14.44 -0.83 -3.38
CA ASP A 16 14.43 0.47 -2.70
C ASP A 16 13.60 0.44 -1.40
N PRO A 17 14.24 0.13 -0.24
CA PRO A 17 13.58 0.05 1.05
C PRO A 17 12.90 1.34 1.53
N ARG A 18 13.19 2.49 0.92
CA ARG A 18 12.51 3.76 1.28
C ARG A 18 11.02 3.73 0.94
N TRP A 19 10.62 2.85 0.01
CA TRP A 19 9.22 2.65 -0.34
C TRP A 19 8.51 1.67 0.60
N ASN A 20 9.23 1.00 1.51
CA ASN A 20 8.66 0.02 2.42
C ASN A 20 7.91 0.73 3.54
N CYS A 21 6.59 0.56 3.57
CA CYS A 21 5.75 1.08 4.63
C CYS A 21 4.45 0.30 4.74
N GLY A 22 3.72 0.52 5.81
CA GLY A 22 2.41 -0.07 6.02
C GLY A 22 1.61 0.75 7.00
N GLY A 23 0.35 0.38 7.15
CA GLY A 23 -0.56 1.03 8.08
C GLY A 23 -1.90 0.32 8.12
N ASP A 24 -2.76 0.77 9.01
CA ASP A 24 -4.11 0.23 9.12
C ASP A 24 -5.07 1.02 8.22
N GLY A 25 -6.15 0.38 7.81
CA GLY A 25 -7.15 1.01 6.96
C GLY A 25 -8.32 0.09 6.65
N TYR A 26 -9.21 0.58 5.78
CA TYR A 26 -10.27 -0.25 5.22
C TYR A 26 -9.75 -1.00 4.00
N VAL A 27 -9.61 -2.31 4.15
CA VAL A 27 -9.05 -3.22 3.15
C VAL A 27 -10.11 -4.18 2.63
N GLY A 28 -10.03 -4.54 1.35
CA GLY A 28 -10.96 -5.49 0.74
C GLY A 28 -11.14 -5.31 -0.76
N GLY A 29 -11.59 -6.38 -1.42
CA GLY A 29 -11.75 -6.41 -2.87
C GLY A 29 -10.44 -6.64 -3.64
N PHE A 30 -10.45 -6.35 -4.94
CA PHE A 30 -9.30 -6.51 -5.83
C PHE A 30 -8.56 -5.18 -6.09
N VAL A 31 -8.77 -4.19 -5.22
CA VAL A 31 -8.24 -2.82 -5.37
C VAL A 31 -7.31 -2.46 -4.22
N MET A 32 -6.41 -1.51 -4.48
CA MET A 32 -5.54 -0.94 -3.47
C MET A 32 -6.36 -0.23 -2.40
N PRO A 33 -6.10 -0.45 -1.09
CA PRO A 33 -6.72 0.31 -0.01
C PRO A 33 -6.50 1.82 -0.18
N CYS A 34 -7.49 2.64 0.21
CA CYS A 34 -7.44 4.08 -0.02
C CYS A 34 -6.23 4.74 0.68
N GLU A 35 -5.95 4.30 1.90
CA GLU A 35 -4.84 4.76 2.72
C GLU A 35 -3.48 4.37 2.08
N CYS A 36 -3.39 3.15 1.51
CA CYS A 36 -2.23 2.70 0.75
C CYS A 36 -2.01 3.57 -0.51
N GLU A 37 -3.09 3.91 -1.23
CA GLU A 37 -3.01 4.75 -2.43
C GLU A 37 -2.56 6.18 -2.10
N GLN A 38 -3.06 6.74 -0.99
CA GLN A 38 -2.62 8.04 -0.49
C GLN A 38 -1.13 8.02 -0.14
N ARG A 39 -0.68 7.00 0.59
CA ARG A 39 0.74 6.87 0.92
C ARG A 39 1.62 6.71 -0.32
N LEU A 40 1.17 5.94 -1.31
CA LEU A 40 1.88 5.80 -2.58
C LEU A 40 2.02 7.15 -3.31
N LYS A 41 1.00 8.02 -3.26
CA LYS A 41 1.07 9.37 -3.84
C LYS A 41 2.07 10.26 -3.11
N GLU A 42 2.16 10.17 -1.78
CA GLU A 42 3.16 10.89 -0.99
C GLU A 42 4.58 10.44 -1.31
N LEU A 43 4.83 9.13 -1.33
CA LEU A 43 6.13 8.57 -1.70
C LEU A 43 6.56 8.95 -3.12
N LYS A 44 5.60 9.01 -4.06
CA LYS A 44 5.86 9.51 -5.41
C LYS A 44 6.27 10.99 -5.44
N ARG A 45 5.72 11.81 -4.55
CA ARG A 45 6.12 13.23 -4.42
C ARG A 45 7.48 13.37 -3.77
N GLU A 46 7.81 12.52 -2.81
CA GLU A 46 9.04 12.57 -2.03
C GLU A 46 10.25 11.96 -2.77
N TYR A 47 10.07 10.78 -3.37
CA TYR A 47 11.15 10.00 -3.99
C TYR A 47 11.05 9.91 -5.52
N GLY A 48 9.96 10.40 -6.11
CA GLY A 48 9.77 10.42 -7.56
C GLY A 48 9.17 9.11 -8.10
N ARG A 49 9.89 8.45 -9.01
CA ARG A 49 9.36 7.28 -9.73
C ARG A 49 9.40 6.04 -8.83
N PRO A 50 8.30 5.26 -8.74
CA PRO A 50 8.30 4.02 -7.98
C PRO A 50 9.26 2.98 -8.58
N PRO A 51 9.88 2.14 -7.73
CA PRO A 51 10.63 0.97 -8.14
C PRO A 51 9.78 0.03 -9.00
N LYS A 52 10.42 -0.71 -9.90
CA LYS A 52 9.71 -1.66 -10.79
C LYS A 52 9.17 -2.88 -10.05
N ASP A 53 9.79 -3.21 -8.92
CA ASP A 53 9.46 -4.31 -8.02
C ASP A 53 8.58 -3.85 -6.85
N LEU A 54 8.02 -2.64 -6.91
CA LEU A 54 7.15 -2.16 -5.86
C LEU A 54 5.82 -2.93 -5.88
N GLU A 55 5.60 -3.70 -4.82
CA GLU A 55 4.40 -4.46 -4.56
C GLU A 55 3.58 -3.81 -3.45
N TRP A 56 2.30 -4.15 -3.44
CA TRP A 56 1.39 -3.79 -2.36
C TRP A 56 0.51 -4.98 -2.00
N GLY A 57 0.03 -4.99 -0.77
CA GLY A 57 -0.92 -5.99 -0.32
C GLY A 57 -1.66 -5.53 0.92
N TYR A 58 -2.55 -6.40 1.39
CA TYR A 58 -3.25 -6.19 2.65
C TYR A 58 -3.61 -7.50 3.33
N MET A 59 -3.78 -7.46 4.64
CA MET A 59 -4.35 -8.52 5.46
C MET A 59 -5.62 -8.00 6.12
N LYS A 60 -6.66 -8.83 6.16
CA LYS A 60 -7.89 -8.54 6.90
C LYS A 60 -7.69 -9.02 8.33
N ASP A 61 -8.08 -8.21 9.29
CA ASP A 61 -8.16 -8.61 10.70
C ASP A 61 -9.47 -9.35 11.00
#